data_AF-A0A0G0X5R2-F1
#
_entry.id   AF-A0A0G0X5R2-F1
#
_cell.length_a   1.000
_cell.length_b   1.000
_cell.length_c   1.000
_cell.angle_alpha   90.00
_cell.angle_beta   90.00
_cell.angle_gamma   90.00
#
_symmetry.space_group_name_H-M   'P 1'
#
loop_
_entity.id
_entity.type
_entity.pdbx_description
1 polymer ?
#
loop_
_entity_poly.entity_id
_entity_poly.type
_entity_poly.pdbx_seq_one_letter_code
_entity_poly.pdbx_strand_id
1 'polypeptide(L)' 'MTKMTIKTAKEIETMAGGGKLLARIRDKVTQAVKPGITTLQLDKLADKLITEAGGKASYLY' A
#
# COMPACT_ATOMS: atom_id res chain seq x y z
N MET A 1 12.56 1.57 -30.07
CA MET A 1 13.05 2.50 -29.02
C MET A 1 12.17 2.35 -27.80
N THR A 2 12.74 2.03 -26.64
CA THR A 2 11.98 1.78 -25.40
C THR A 2 11.54 3.12 -24.82
N LYS A 3 10.23 3.31 -24.67
CA LYS A 3 9.64 4.54 -24.14
C LYS A 3 9.88 4.57 -22.61
N MET A 4 10.82 5.41 -22.17
CA MET A 4 11.11 5.64 -20.74
C MET A 4 10.56 7.01 -20.34
N THR A 5 9.67 7.03 -19.36
CA THR A 5 9.10 8.27 -18.81
C THR A 5 9.95 8.76 -17.65
N ILE A 6 10.62 9.90 -17.80
CA ILE A 6 11.33 10.57 -16.70
C ILE A 6 10.29 11.29 -15.83
N LYS A 7 10.29 10.97 -14.54
CA LYS A 7 9.39 11.60 -13.57
C LYS A 7 9.85 13.02 -13.24
N THR A 8 8.89 13.93 -13.10
CA THR A 8 9.13 15.26 -12.56
C THR A 8 9.42 15.19 -11.06
N ALA A 9 10.06 16.23 -10.50
CA ALA A 9 10.32 16.32 -9.06
C ALA A 9 9.03 16.16 -8.23
N LYS A 10 7.93 16.80 -8.66
CA LYS A 10 6.62 16.71 -8.00
C LYS A 10 6.07 15.27 -7.99
N GLU A 11 6.22 14.54 -9.10
CA GLU A 11 5.81 13.13 -9.15
C GLU A 11 6.65 12.27 -8.20
N ILE A 12 7.96 12.50 -8.14
CA ILE A 12 8.86 11.79 -7.23
C ILE A 12 8.47 12.06 -5.76
N GLU A 13 8.21 13.31 -5.41
CA GLU A 13 7.74 13.69 -4.06
C GLU A 13 6.42 13.00 -3.71
N THR A 14 5.48 12.97 -4.65
CA THR A 14 4.18 12.30 -4.48
C THR A 14 4.38 10.80 -4.26
N MET A 15 5.23 10.16 -5.07
CA MET A 15 5.56 8.74 -4.94
C MET A 15 6.24 8.43 -3.60
N ALA A 16 7.16 9.29 -3.14
CA ALA A 16 7.82 9.13 -1.85
C ALA A 16 6.84 9.24 -0.68
N GLY A 17 5.88 10.18 -0.76
CA GLY A 17 4.80 10.30 0.22
C GLY A 17 3.91 9.06 0.27
N GLY A 18 3.47 8.58 -0.89
CA GLY A 18 2.69 7.35 -1.01
C GLY A 18 3.43 6.11 -0.50
N GLY A 19 4.72 5.99 -0.82
CA GLY A 19 5.56 4.89 -0.35
C GLY A 19 5.71 4.84 1.17
N LYS A 20 5.89 6.00 1.81
CA LYS A 20 5.94 6.09 3.29
C LYS A 20 4.61 5.68 3.94
N LEU A 21 3.49 6.05 3.33
CA LEU A 21 2.16 5.67 3.81
C LEU A 21 1.95 4.16 3.70
N LEU A 22 2.27 3.60 2.52
CA LEU A 22 2.16 2.17 2.25
C LEU A 22 3.04 1.34 3.19
N ALA A 23 4.26 1.79 3.50
CA ALA A 23 5.14 1.12 4.44
C ALA A 23 4.51 1.01 5.85
N ARG A 24 3.89 2.09 6.35
CA ARG A 24 3.18 2.06 7.65
C ARG A 24 2.01 1.08 7.64
N ILE A 25 1.27 0.99 6.54
CA ILE A 25 0.16 0.04 6.40
C ILE A 25 0.68 -1.39 6.40
N ARG A 26 1.73 -1.68 5.62
CA ARG A 26 2.39 -2.98 5.60
C ARG A 26 2.80 -3.42 7.00
N ASP A 27 3.43 -2.53 7.77
CA ASP A 27 3.91 -2.86 9.12
C ASP A 27 2.73 -3.22 10.06
N LYS A 28 1.60 -2.51 9.97
CA LYS A 28 0.37 -2.85 10.72
C LYS A 28 -0.20 -4.21 10.31
N VAL A 29 -0.21 -4.51 9.02
CA VAL A 29 -0.68 -5.82 8.51
C VAL A 29 0.25 -6.92 9.00
N THR A 30 1.57 -6.72 8.98
CA THR A 30 2.55 -7.67 9.52
C THR A 30 2.34 -7.93 11.01
N GLN A 31 2.03 -6.90 11.80
CA GLN A 31 1.73 -7.06 13.24
C GLN A 31 0.47 -7.91 13.51
N ALA A 32 -0.46 -8.00 12.55
CA ALA A 32 -1.66 -8.82 12.68
C ALA A 32 -1.40 -10.32 12.39
N VAL A 33 -0.22 -10.67 11.85
CA VAL A 33 0.12 -12.05 11.49
C VAL A 33 0.29 -12.90 12.75
N LYS A 34 -0.55 -13.94 12.87
CA LYS A 34 -0.52 -14.90 13.97
C LYS A 34 -1.14 -16.23 13.56
N PRO A 35 -0.84 -17.36 14.24
CA PRO A 35 -1.50 -18.63 13.97
C PRO A 35 -3.03 -18.50 13.96
N GLY A 36 -3.68 -19.08 12.95
CA GLY A 36 -5.13 -19.05 12.78
C GLY A 36 -5.68 -17.84 12.01
N ILE A 37 -4.87 -16.83 11.65
CA ILE A 37 -5.33 -15.77 10.73
C ILE A 37 -5.30 -16.26 9.28
N THR A 38 -6.32 -15.90 8.50
CA THR A 38 -6.36 -16.19 7.06
C THR A 38 -5.75 -15.06 6.24
N THR A 39 -5.26 -15.38 5.05
CA THR A 39 -4.78 -14.37 4.09
C THR A 39 -5.89 -13.40 3.69
N LEU A 40 -7.15 -13.84 3.59
CA LEU A 40 -8.31 -12.98 3.33
C LEU A 40 -8.56 -11.98 4.47
N GLN A 41 -8.33 -12.36 5.73
CA GLN A 41 -8.43 -11.41 6.85
C GLN A 41 -7.33 -10.36 6.81
N LEU A 42 -6.10 -10.75 6.44
CA LEU A 42 -5.00 -9.81 6.25
C LEU A 42 -5.25 -8.86 5.06
N ASP A 43 -5.81 -9.38 3.96
CA ASP A 43 -6.18 -8.58 2.78
C ASP A 43 -7.25 -7.54 3.11
N LYS A 44 -8.34 -7.95 3.77
CA LYS A 44 -9.39 -7.03 4.26
C LYS A 44 -8.85 -5.99 5.22
N LEU A 45 -7.90 -6.35 6.08
CA LEU A 45 -7.24 -5.39 6.96
C LEU A 45 -6.41 -4.39 6.17
N ALA A 46 -5.66 -4.84 5.16
CA ALA A 46 -4.88 -3.97 4.30
C ALA A 46 -5.79 -2.99 3.55
N ASP A 47 -6.87 -3.45 2.92
CA ASP A 47 -7.84 -2.61 2.22
C ASP A 47 -8.47 -1.55 3.13
N LYS A 48 -8.90 -1.96 4.33
CA LYS A 48 -9.42 -1.02 5.33
C LYS A 48 -8.39 0.06 5.68
N LEU A 49 -7.15 -0.33 5.98
CA LEU A 49 -6.10 0.62 6.36
C LEU A 49 -5.70 1.55 5.19
N ILE A 50 -5.71 1.04 3.95
CA ILE A 50 -5.47 1.84 2.75
C ILE A 50 -6.58 2.88 2.57
N THR A 51 -7.84 2.47 2.72
CA THR A 51 -9.00 3.36 2.58
C THR A 51 -9.02 4.43 3.67
N GLU A 52 -8.78 4.05 4.94
CA GLU A 52 -8.67 5.00 6.06
C GLU A 52 -7.53 6.02 5.87
N ALA A 53 -6.47 5.61 5.17
CA ALA A 53 -5.34 6.46 4.82
C ALA A 53 -5.60 7.37 3.59
N GLY A 54 -6.82 7.36 3.04
CA GLY A 54 -7.20 8.12 1.84
C GLY A 54 -6.68 7.51 0.53
N GLY A 55 -6.14 6.29 0.58
CA GLY A 55 -5.72 5.54 -0.59
C GLY A 55 -6.85 4.71 -1.19
N LYS A 56 -6.56 4.08 -2.33
CA LYS A 56 -7.42 3.08 -2.96
C LYS A 56 -6.59 1.83 -3.22
N ALA A 57 -7.06 0.68 -2.78
CA ALA A 57 -6.40 -0.59 -3.07
C ALA A 57 -6.38 -0.84 -4.59
N SER A 58 -5.20 -1.20 -5.12
CA SER A 58 -5.04 -1.47 -6.56
C SER A 58 -5.63 -2.82 -6.96
N TYR A 59 -5.73 -3.74 -6.01
CA TYR A 59 -6.27 -5.08 -6.17
C TYR A 59 -7.14 -5.38 -4.97
N LEU A 60 -8.26 -6.04 -5.20
CA LEU A 60 -9.19 -6.52 -4.18
C LEU A 60 -9.50 -7.99 -4.51
N TYR A 61 -9.58 -8.83 -3.48
CA TYR A 61 -10.09 -10.20 -3.59
C TYR A 61 -11.61 -10.27 -3.53
#